data_AF-A0A9D6KAG0-F1
#
_entry.id   AF-A0A9D6KAG0-F1
#
_cell.length_a   1.000
_cell.length_b   1.000
_cell.length_c   1.000
_cell.angle_alpha   90.00
_cell.angle_beta   90.00
_cell.angle_gamma   90.00
#
_symmetry.space_group_name_H-M   'P 1'
#
loop_
_entity.id
_entity.type
_entity.pdbx_description
1 polymer ?
#
loop_
_entity_poly.entity_id
_entity_poly.type
_entity_poly.pdbx_seq_one_letter_code
_entity_poly.pdbx_strand_id
1 'polypeptide(L)'
;MSMLGRIFGTPEERNARDLLKKAKAETSEVYGPLGDLSLAIVRAAWDSYQDFASSLQFSIEGQPTEQQMLVFYELLYFFIHVTFRTAAKQGLTETQISKLQGYMGPQLSQTAVDTFCRHWPAELKKRIAHDFLKKVNDAEVDYSECRVLMLKDKPFEKESLFGKLSHNVAQLWGSPSDPVVIIAAMTSAAKAFASMPLDRSIHDVAMVIDRVEFDALAALRDRPWP
;
A
#
# COMPACT_ATOMS: atom_id res chain seq x y z
N MET A 1 46.84 -12.52 -22.77
CA MET A 1 45.56 -11.81 -22.52
C MET A 1 45.72 -10.35 -22.93
N SER A 2 44.80 -9.82 -23.74
CA SER A 2 44.85 -8.43 -24.23
C SER A 2 44.53 -7.42 -23.12
N MET A 3 45.28 -6.32 -23.05
CA MET A 3 45.11 -5.22 -22.10
C MET A 3 43.70 -4.57 -22.21
N LEU A 4 43.08 -4.61 -23.39
CA LEU A 4 41.70 -4.14 -23.62
C LEU A 4 40.64 -5.06 -23.00
N GLY A 5 40.91 -6.36 -22.87
CA GLY A 5 40.01 -7.31 -22.21
C GLY A 5 39.93 -7.12 -20.69
N ARG A 6 40.97 -6.54 -20.07
CA ARG A 6 40.96 -6.17 -18.65
C ARG A 6 40.22 -4.87 -18.35
N ILE A 7 40.05 -4.00 -19.34
CA ILE A 7 39.41 -2.68 -19.19
C ILE A 7 37.92 -2.73 -19.57
N PHE A 8 37.54 -3.55 -20.56
CA PHE A 8 36.17 -3.60 -21.10
C PHE A 8 35.43 -4.91 -20.84
N GLY A 9 36.08 -5.90 -20.21
CA GLY A 9 35.55 -7.25 -20.04
C GLY A 9 35.55 -8.08 -21.32
N THR A 10 35.41 -9.39 -21.18
CA THR A 10 35.30 -10.30 -22.33
C THR A 10 34.02 -10.00 -23.13
N PRO A 11 33.93 -10.40 -24.40
CA PRO A 11 32.69 -10.30 -25.18
C PRO A 11 31.49 -10.94 -24.46
N GLU A 12 31.70 -12.05 -23.74
CA GLU A 12 30.69 -12.74 -22.94
C GLU A 12 30.26 -11.90 -21.73
N GLU A 13 31.20 -11.27 -21.02
CA GLU A 13 30.89 -10.37 -19.90
C GLU A 13 30.13 -9.12 -20.35
N ARG A 14 30.48 -8.56 -21.51
CA ARG A 14 29.75 -7.44 -22.11
C ARG A 14 28.34 -7.83 -22.51
N ASN A 15 28.17 -8.98 -23.15
CA ASN A 15 26.85 -9.50 -23.51
C ASN A 15 26.00 -9.79 -22.27
N ALA A 16 26.58 -10.39 -21.22
CA ALA A 16 25.90 -10.62 -19.94
C ALA A 16 25.47 -9.31 -19.28
N ARG A 17 26.33 -8.28 -19.29
CA ARG A 17 26.01 -6.95 -18.74
C ARG A 17 24.88 -6.26 -19.52
N ASP A 18 24.90 -6.35 -20.84
CA ASP A 18 23.86 -5.78 -21.69
C ASP A 18 22.52 -6.51 -21.50
N LEU A 19 22.54 -7.84 -21.35
CA LEU A 19 21.36 -8.63 -21.00
C LEU A 19 20.79 -8.22 -19.64
N LEU A 20 21.64 -8.08 -18.61
CA LEU A 20 21.21 -7.63 -17.28
C LEU A 20 20.65 -6.20 -17.31
N LYS A 21 21.26 -5.30 -18.10
CA LYS A 21 20.78 -3.93 -18.25
C LYS A 21 19.40 -3.89 -18.92
N LYS A 22 19.20 -4.69 -19.97
CA LYS A 22 17.90 -4.83 -20.65
C LYS A 22 16.84 -5.42 -19.73
N ALA A 23 17.16 -6.52 -19.04
CA ALA A 23 16.27 -7.17 -18.08
C ALA A 23 15.87 -6.21 -16.94
N LYS A 24 16.82 -5.42 -16.41
CA LYS A 24 16.53 -4.40 -15.40
C LYS A 24 15.63 -3.29 -15.93
N ALA A 25 15.87 -2.81 -17.16
CA ALA A 25 15.05 -1.79 -17.77
C ALA A 25 13.61 -2.28 -17.98
N GLU A 26 13.45 -3.50 -18.50
CA GLU A 26 12.14 -4.14 -18.71
C GLU A 26 11.41 -4.39 -17.40
N THR A 27 12.12 -4.86 -16.37
CA THR A 27 11.56 -5.02 -15.02
C THR A 27 11.12 -3.67 -14.45
N SER A 28 11.93 -2.62 -14.61
CA SER A 28 11.58 -1.28 -14.12
C SER A 28 10.38 -0.68 -14.88
N GLU A 29 10.25 -0.97 -16.17
CA GLU A 29 9.14 -0.50 -17.00
C GLU A 29 7.83 -1.18 -16.59
N VAL A 30 7.85 -2.49 -16.35
CA VAL A 30 6.65 -3.25 -15.97
C VAL A 30 6.30 -3.05 -14.50
N TYR A 31 7.26 -3.19 -13.59
CA TYR A 31 7.00 -3.21 -12.15
C TYR A 31 7.14 -1.84 -11.47
N GLY A 32 7.76 -0.86 -12.14
CA GLY A 32 7.89 0.51 -11.63
C GLY A 32 6.54 1.13 -11.29
N PRO A 33 5.57 1.17 -12.23
CA PRO A 33 4.24 1.72 -11.97
C PRO A 33 3.51 1.06 -10.79
N LEU A 34 3.62 -0.27 -10.66
CA LEU A 34 3.00 -0.99 -9.54
C LEU A 34 3.67 -0.65 -8.21
N GLY A 35 5.01 -0.56 -8.19
CA GLY A 35 5.77 -0.15 -7.01
C GLY A 35 5.47 1.29 -6.59
N ASP A 36 5.33 2.20 -7.55
CA ASP A 36 4.97 3.60 -7.32
C ASP A 36 3.55 3.73 -6.74
N LEU A 37 2.60 2.92 -7.22
CA LEU A 37 1.25 2.87 -6.66
C LEU A 37 1.25 2.30 -5.22
N SER A 38 1.96 1.20 -4.96
CA SER A 38 2.15 0.67 -3.59
C SER A 38 2.72 1.72 -2.65
N LEU A 39 3.73 2.45 -3.11
CA LEU A 39 4.37 3.51 -2.34
C LEU A 39 3.43 4.69 -2.09
N ALA A 40 2.60 5.07 -3.07
CA ALA A 40 1.61 6.12 -2.90
C ALA A 40 0.57 5.77 -1.83
N ILE A 41 0.12 4.51 -1.75
CA ILE A 41 -0.80 4.04 -0.71
C ILE A 41 -0.15 4.16 0.68
N VAL A 42 1.07 3.64 0.82
CA VAL A 42 1.79 3.65 2.10
C VAL A 42 2.06 5.08 2.55
N ARG A 43 2.48 5.96 1.62
CA ARG A 43 2.68 7.39 1.91
C ARG A 43 1.39 8.06 2.36
N ALA A 44 0.28 7.84 1.66
CA ALA A 44 -0.99 8.45 2.05
C ALA A 44 -1.44 8.00 3.46
N ALA A 45 -1.29 6.70 3.77
CA ALA A 45 -1.56 6.19 5.11
C ALA A 45 -0.62 6.78 6.17
N TRP A 46 0.67 6.87 5.88
CA TRP A 46 1.67 7.42 6.79
C TRP A 46 1.48 8.92 7.02
N ASP A 47 1.28 9.72 5.98
CA ASP A 47 1.03 11.16 6.06
C ASP A 47 -0.24 11.43 6.88
N SER A 48 -1.30 10.63 6.65
CA SER A 48 -2.53 10.69 7.46
C SER A 48 -2.27 10.38 8.93
N TYR A 49 -1.44 9.37 9.22
CA TYR A 49 -1.08 8.97 10.57
C TYR A 49 -0.24 10.06 11.27
N GLN A 50 0.68 10.70 10.57
CA GLN A 50 1.47 11.82 11.11
C GLN A 50 0.61 13.06 11.40
N ASP A 51 -0.28 13.42 10.47
CA ASP A 51 -1.21 14.54 10.68
C ASP A 51 -2.19 14.24 11.83
N PHE A 52 -2.67 12.99 11.95
CA PHE A 52 -3.49 12.54 13.07
C PHE A 52 -2.74 12.61 14.40
N ALA A 53 -1.48 12.16 14.42
CA ALA A 53 -0.61 12.25 15.60
C ALA A 53 -0.36 13.69 16.04
N SER A 54 -0.13 14.60 15.10
CA SER A 54 0.00 16.03 15.38
C SER A 54 -1.27 16.61 15.98
N SER A 55 -2.44 16.22 15.44
CA SER A 55 -3.74 16.71 15.90
C SER A 55 -4.08 16.26 17.33
N LEU A 56 -3.69 15.04 17.70
CA LEU A 56 -3.93 14.46 19.03
C LEU A 56 -2.72 14.55 19.97
N GLN A 57 -1.64 15.20 19.53
CA GLN A 57 -0.42 15.45 20.31
C GLN A 57 0.25 14.19 20.88
N PHE A 58 0.24 13.08 20.13
CA PHE A 58 0.99 11.88 20.51
C PHE A 58 2.29 11.73 19.70
N SER A 59 3.29 11.11 20.32
CA SER A 59 4.58 10.85 19.65
C SER A 59 4.48 9.70 18.66
N ILE A 60 5.00 9.91 17.45
CA ILE A 60 5.27 8.85 16.46
C ILE A 60 6.66 8.23 16.63
N GLU A 61 7.50 8.82 17.48
CA GLU A 61 8.82 8.30 17.82
C GLU A 61 8.71 7.28 18.96
N GLY A 62 9.51 6.21 18.86
CA GLY A 62 9.57 5.14 19.86
C GLY A 62 8.74 3.92 19.48
N GLN A 63 8.38 3.12 20.48
CA GLN A 63 7.52 1.96 20.30
C GLN A 63 6.05 2.41 20.30
N PRO A 64 5.28 2.14 19.24
CA PRO A 64 3.88 2.53 19.19
C PRO A 64 3.05 1.72 20.19
N THR A 65 1.94 2.30 20.64
CA THR A 65 0.90 1.55 21.34
C THR A 65 0.16 0.63 20.35
N GLU A 66 -0.54 -0.38 20.87
CA GLU A 66 -1.40 -1.22 20.03
C GLU A 66 -2.45 -0.39 19.27
N GLN A 67 -3.07 0.59 19.94
CA GLN A 67 -4.05 1.48 19.30
C GLN A 67 -3.44 2.28 18.15
N GLN A 68 -2.23 2.81 18.34
CA GLN A 68 -1.49 3.52 17.30
C GLN A 68 -1.21 2.64 16.08
N MET A 69 -0.77 1.39 16.30
CA MET A 69 -0.57 0.42 15.22
C MET A 69 -1.87 0.11 14.48
N LEU A 70 -2.95 -0.12 15.22
CA LEU A 70 -4.27 -0.44 14.65
C LEU A 70 -4.83 0.73 13.82
N VAL A 71 -4.65 1.97 14.27
CA VAL A 71 -5.05 3.16 13.51
C VAL A 71 -4.27 3.26 12.19
N PHE A 72 -2.95 3.02 12.21
CA PHE A 72 -2.16 3.02 10.98
C PHE A 72 -2.61 1.90 10.01
N TYR A 73 -2.92 0.70 10.52
CA TYR A 73 -3.44 -0.38 9.70
C TYR A 73 -4.82 -0.05 9.10
N GLU A 74 -5.71 0.58 9.86
CA GLU A 74 -7.00 1.04 9.36
C GLU A 74 -6.85 2.06 8.22
N LEU A 75 -5.89 2.99 8.36
CA LEU A 75 -5.55 3.93 7.29
C LEU A 75 -5.03 3.21 6.04
N LEU A 76 -4.16 2.21 6.20
CA LEU A 76 -3.70 1.39 5.07
C LEU A 76 -4.88 0.68 4.39
N TYR A 77 -5.77 0.04 5.15
CA TYR A 77 -6.95 -0.64 4.59
C TYR A 77 -7.83 0.31 3.79
N PHE A 78 -8.06 1.52 4.32
CA PHE A 78 -8.82 2.54 3.63
C PHE A 78 -8.18 2.96 2.29
N PHE A 79 -6.87 3.26 2.27
CA PHE A 79 -6.21 3.68 1.02
C PHE A 79 -6.08 2.54 0.00
N ILE A 80 -5.98 1.29 0.46
CA ILE A 80 -6.07 0.10 -0.41
C ILE A 80 -7.45 0.05 -1.07
N HIS A 81 -8.52 0.15 -0.28
CA HIS A 81 -9.89 0.13 -0.79
C HIS A 81 -10.16 1.26 -1.78
N VAL A 82 -9.81 2.49 -1.43
CA VAL A 82 -9.96 3.65 -2.32
C VAL A 82 -9.21 3.42 -3.64
N THR A 83 -8.03 2.81 -3.59
CA THR A 83 -7.24 2.50 -4.78
C THR A 83 -7.95 1.50 -5.68
N PHE A 84 -8.37 0.35 -5.15
CA PHE A 84 -9.05 -0.67 -5.95
C PHE A 84 -10.40 -0.22 -6.47
N ARG A 85 -11.15 0.53 -5.66
CA ARG A 85 -12.39 1.16 -6.09
C ARG A 85 -12.17 2.14 -7.25
N THR A 86 -11.11 2.94 -7.19
CA THR A 86 -10.77 3.89 -8.26
C THR A 86 -10.29 3.15 -9.51
N ALA A 87 -9.50 2.09 -9.35
CA ALA A 87 -9.06 1.23 -10.45
C ALA A 87 -10.25 0.61 -11.21
N ALA A 88 -11.21 0.05 -10.47
CA ALA A 88 -12.44 -0.49 -11.06
C ALA A 88 -13.25 0.60 -11.78
N LYS A 89 -13.38 1.79 -11.17
CA LYS A 89 -14.06 2.93 -11.79
C LYS A 89 -13.37 3.41 -13.09
N GLN A 90 -12.05 3.31 -13.16
CA GLN A 90 -11.27 3.65 -14.37
C GLN A 90 -11.27 2.55 -15.43
N GLY A 91 -11.95 1.42 -15.19
CA GLY A 91 -12.18 0.38 -16.19
C GLY A 91 -11.18 -0.78 -16.15
N LEU A 92 -10.39 -0.92 -15.08
CA LEU A 92 -9.62 -2.15 -14.89
C LEU A 92 -10.58 -3.32 -14.71
N THR A 93 -10.32 -4.40 -15.44
CA THR A 93 -11.10 -5.65 -15.36
C THR A 93 -10.85 -6.36 -14.05
N GLU A 94 -11.75 -7.28 -13.67
CA GLU A 94 -11.57 -8.13 -12.49
C GLU A 94 -10.24 -8.90 -12.52
N THR A 95 -9.83 -9.40 -13.69
CA THR A 95 -8.53 -10.07 -13.86
C THR A 95 -7.36 -9.13 -13.61
N GLN A 96 -7.41 -7.89 -14.11
CA GLN A 96 -6.36 -6.90 -13.89
C GLN A 96 -6.30 -6.44 -12.42
N ILE A 97 -7.45 -6.31 -11.76
CA ILE A 97 -7.53 -6.01 -10.32
C ILE A 97 -6.95 -7.17 -9.50
N SER A 98 -7.28 -8.42 -9.85
CA SER A 98 -6.72 -9.61 -9.19
C SER A 98 -5.19 -9.69 -9.35
N LYS A 99 -4.68 -9.38 -10.54
CA LYS A 99 -3.23 -9.22 -10.76
C LYS A 99 -2.67 -8.12 -9.86
N LEU A 100 -3.30 -6.94 -9.84
CA LEU A 100 -2.82 -5.83 -9.02
C LEU A 100 -2.76 -6.21 -7.53
N GLN A 101 -3.81 -6.85 -7.01
CA GLN A 101 -3.87 -7.38 -5.65
C GLN A 101 -2.77 -8.42 -5.37
N GLY A 102 -2.54 -9.35 -6.31
CA GLY A 102 -1.51 -10.37 -6.19
C GLY A 102 -0.09 -9.79 -6.08
N TYR A 103 0.18 -8.69 -6.78
CA TYR A 103 1.47 -7.99 -6.70
C TYR A 103 1.59 -7.15 -5.43
N MET A 104 0.58 -6.33 -5.12
CA MET A 104 0.64 -5.34 -4.05
C MET A 104 0.46 -5.96 -2.67
N GLY A 105 -0.36 -7.01 -2.55
CA GLY A 105 -0.69 -7.66 -1.28
C GLY A 105 0.54 -8.04 -0.45
N PRO A 106 1.50 -8.82 -1.00
CA PRO A 106 2.73 -9.17 -0.28
C PRO A 106 3.55 -7.95 0.14
N GLN A 107 3.70 -6.94 -0.74
CA GLN A 107 4.48 -5.74 -0.46
C GLN A 107 3.85 -4.88 0.65
N LEU A 108 2.53 -4.69 0.59
CA LEU A 108 1.78 -3.91 1.57
C LEU A 108 1.75 -4.63 2.92
N SER A 109 1.55 -5.95 2.92
CA SER A 109 1.58 -6.74 4.17
C SER A 109 2.95 -6.71 4.84
N GLN A 110 4.04 -6.83 4.06
CA GLN A 110 5.39 -6.72 4.58
C GLN A 110 5.68 -5.31 5.09
N THR A 111 5.22 -4.28 4.38
CA THR A 111 5.36 -2.88 4.81
C THR A 111 4.66 -2.65 6.13
N ALA A 112 3.40 -3.10 6.27
CA ALA A 112 2.65 -2.98 7.52
C ALA A 112 3.39 -3.62 8.70
N VAL A 113 3.96 -4.80 8.50
CA VAL A 113 4.79 -5.49 9.51
C VAL A 113 6.06 -4.71 9.82
N ASP A 114 6.78 -4.24 8.81
CA ASP A 114 8.09 -3.61 9.00
C ASP A 114 7.98 -2.17 9.54
N THR A 115 6.83 -1.50 9.41
CA THR A 115 6.63 -0.15 9.96
C THR A 115 6.84 -0.13 11.48
N PHE A 116 6.34 -1.14 12.21
CA PHE A 116 6.41 -1.17 13.68
C PHE A 116 7.12 -2.40 14.25
N CYS A 117 7.07 -3.53 13.54
CA CYS A 117 7.53 -4.83 14.03
C CYS A 117 8.80 -5.33 13.33
N ARG A 118 9.56 -4.47 12.63
CA ARG A 118 10.78 -4.88 11.89
C ARG A 118 11.74 -5.73 12.73
N HIS A 119 11.90 -5.35 14.00
CA HIS A 119 12.79 -5.97 14.98
C HIS A 119 12.23 -7.25 15.62
N TRP A 120 10.98 -7.62 15.33
CA TRP A 120 10.33 -8.78 15.93
C TRP A 120 10.81 -10.10 15.30
N PRO A 121 10.68 -11.23 16.04
CA PRO A 121 10.91 -12.57 15.51
C PRO A 121 10.15 -12.85 14.20
N ALA A 122 10.78 -13.58 13.29
CA ALA A 122 10.24 -13.89 11.97
C ALA A 122 8.86 -14.57 12.02
N GLU A 123 8.63 -15.46 12.98
CA GLU A 123 7.35 -16.16 13.12
C GLU A 123 6.20 -15.21 13.47
N LEU A 124 6.45 -14.21 14.31
CA LEU A 124 5.45 -13.20 14.65
C LEU A 124 5.15 -12.30 13.45
N LYS A 125 6.19 -11.89 12.72
CA LYS A 125 6.05 -11.11 11.48
C LYS A 125 5.23 -11.84 10.43
N LYS A 126 5.46 -13.15 10.24
CA LYS A 126 4.71 -13.99 9.31
C LYS A 126 3.23 -14.08 9.68
N ARG A 127 2.93 -14.23 10.98
CA ARG A 127 1.56 -14.24 11.48
C ARG A 127 0.85 -12.91 11.24
N ILE A 128 1.50 -11.78 11.55
CA ILE A 128 0.93 -10.45 11.32
C ILE A 128 0.70 -10.20 9.83
N ALA A 129 1.63 -10.59 8.96
CA ALA A 129 1.46 -10.46 7.50
C ALA A 129 0.23 -11.24 7.00
N HIS A 130 0.04 -12.47 7.48
CA HIS A 130 -1.14 -13.28 7.16
C HIS A 130 -2.44 -12.64 7.68
N ASP A 131 -2.44 -12.20 8.94
CA ASP A 131 -3.62 -11.58 9.56
C ASP A 131 -3.96 -10.24 8.89
N PHE A 132 -2.96 -9.48 8.44
CA PHE A 132 -3.13 -8.25 7.67
C PHE A 132 -3.89 -8.52 6.36
N LEU A 133 -3.50 -9.53 5.58
CA LEU A 133 -4.19 -9.86 4.32
C LEU A 133 -5.64 -10.28 4.54
N LYS A 134 -5.91 -11.02 5.63
CA LYS A 134 -7.29 -11.34 6.01
C LYS A 134 -8.07 -10.07 6.34
N LYS A 135 -7.46 -9.14 7.07
CA LYS A 135 -8.09 -7.87 7.47
C LYS A 135 -8.31 -6.91 6.30
N VAL A 136 -7.45 -6.93 5.28
CA VAL A 136 -7.72 -6.22 4.02
C VAL A 136 -9.04 -6.71 3.41
N ASN A 137 -9.26 -8.02 3.32
CA ASN A 137 -10.52 -8.55 2.78
C ASN A 137 -11.74 -8.17 3.64
N ASP A 138 -11.62 -8.23 4.98
CA ASP A 138 -12.68 -7.78 5.89
C ASP A 138 -13.03 -6.30 5.65
N ALA A 139 -12.00 -5.45 5.52
CA ALA A 139 -12.16 -4.01 5.29
C ALA A 139 -12.73 -3.71 3.91
N GLU A 140 -12.33 -4.43 2.86
CA GLU A 140 -12.93 -4.30 1.52
C GLU A 140 -14.44 -4.51 1.55
N VAL A 141 -14.91 -5.54 2.28
CA VAL A 141 -16.34 -5.79 2.46
C VAL A 141 -17.01 -4.64 3.21
N ASP A 142 -16.45 -4.22 4.35
CA ASP A 142 -17.01 -3.16 5.19
C ASP A 142 -17.12 -1.80 4.46
N TYR A 143 -16.08 -1.43 3.72
CA TYR A 143 -16.04 -0.18 2.94
C TYR A 143 -16.85 -0.25 1.65
N SER A 144 -17.08 -1.44 1.07
CA SER A 144 -17.91 -1.59 -0.14
C SER A 144 -19.36 -1.15 0.06
N GLU A 145 -19.85 -1.15 1.31
CA GLU A 145 -21.18 -0.66 1.67
C GLU A 145 -21.32 0.87 1.43
N CYS A 146 -20.22 1.61 1.44
CA CYS A 146 -20.20 3.06 1.28
C CYS A 146 -20.29 3.47 -0.19
N ARG A 147 -21.46 3.95 -0.64
CA ARG A 147 -21.69 4.32 -2.05
C ARG A 147 -21.02 5.62 -2.48
N VAL A 148 -20.63 6.47 -1.54
CA VAL A 148 -20.03 7.79 -1.83
C VAL A 148 -18.75 7.98 -1.03
N LEU A 149 -17.82 8.79 -1.57
CA LEU A 149 -16.61 9.17 -0.84
C LEU A 149 -16.95 10.03 0.37
N MET A 150 -17.72 11.11 0.16
CA MET A 150 -18.17 12.05 1.18
C MET A 150 -19.60 12.51 0.89
N LEU A 151 -20.39 12.72 1.95
CA LEU A 151 -21.70 13.36 1.87
C LEU A 151 -21.55 14.86 2.10
N LYS A 152 -22.04 15.69 1.17
CA LYS A 152 -21.82 17.15 1.17
C LYS A 152 -22.30 17.83 2.45
N ASP A 153 -23.50 17.49 2.89
CA ASP A 153 -24.15 18.14 4.04
C ASP A 153 -23.81 17.45 5.38
N LYS A 154 -23.22 16.26 5.31
CA LYS A 154 -22.96 15.41 6.46
C LYS A 154 -21.67 14.61 6.32
N PRO A 155 -20.51 15.27 6.33
CA PRO A 155 -19.22 14.66 5.99
C PRO A 155 -18.83 13.48 6.90
N PHE A 156 -19.33 13.44 8.14
CA PHE A 156 -18.99 12.42 9.12
C PHE A 156 -19.93 11.20 9.12
N GLU A 157 -20.99 11.19 8.32
CA GLU A 157 -21.95 10.07 8.30
C GLU A 157 -21.30 8.76 7.81
N LYS A 158 -21.58 7.66 8.51
CA LYS A 158 -20.96 6.33 8.30
C LYS A 158 -21.28 5.73 6.93
N GLU A 159 -22.30 6.23 6.24
CA GLU A 159 -22.68 5.82 4.89
C GLU A 159 -21.69 6.34 3.83
N SER A 160 -20.86 7.33 4.19
CA SER A 160 -19.74 7.80 3.37
C SER A 160 -18.44 7.10 3.73
N LEU A 161 -17.55 6.96 2.76
CA LEU A 161 -16.29 6.25 2.94
C LEU A 161 -15.40 6.90 4.02
N PHE A 162 -15.23 8.23 3.94
CA PHE A 162 -14.45 8.98 4.93
C PHE A 162 -15.14 9.04 6.30
N GLY A 163 -16.48 9.11 6.33
CA GLY A 163 -17.23 9.03 7.57
C GLY A 163 -17.09 7.67 8.25
N LYS A 164 -17.13 6.56 7.50
CA LYS A 164 -16.86 5.21 8.04
C LYS A 164 -15.43 5.10 8.57
N LEU A 165 -14.44 5.53 7.80
CA LEU A 165 -13.04 5.58 8.26
C LEU A 165 -12.91 6.32 9.59
N SER A 166 -13.46 7.53 9.68
CA SER A 166 -13.34 8.36 10.89
C SER A 166 -13.93 7.68 12.13
N HIS A 167 -15.02 6.92 11.96
CA HIS A 167 -15.64 6.15 13.04
C HIS A 167 -14.83 4.90 13.41
N ASN A 168 -14.29 4.17 12.43
CA ASN A 168 -13.44 3.02 12.67
C ASN A 168 -12.17 3.46 13.44
N VAL A 169 -11.52 4.55 13.00
CA VAL A 169 -10.37 5.13 13.71
C VAL A 169 -10.75 5.56 15.13
N ALA A 170 -11.87 6.26 15.32
CA ALA A 170 -12.32 6.67 16.65
C ALA A 170 -12.60 5.49 17.58
N GLN A 171 -13.15 4.39 17.05
CA GLN A 171 -13.37 3.16 17.78
C GLN A 171 -12.05 2.49 18.18
N LEU A 172 -11.09 2.38 17.25
CA LEU A 172 -9.76 1.82 17.52
C LEU A 172 -8.96 2.67 18.52
N TRP A 173 -9.15 3.98 18.48
CA TRP A 173 -8.59 4.91 19.46
C TRP A 173 -9.24 4.83 20.85
N GLY A 174 -10.33 4.06 21.00
CA GLY A 174 -11.06 3.92 22.27
C GLY A 174 -11.94 5.12 22.61
N SER A 175 -12.22 6.00 21.65
CA SER A 175 -13.01 7.23 21.83
C SER A 175 -14.08 7.36 20.73
N PRO A 176 -15.02 6.41 20.61
CA PRO A 176 -15.91 6.26 19.45
C PRO A 176 -16.89 7.42 19.22
N SER A 177 -17.04 8.32 20.19
CA SER A 177 -17.94 9.49 20.12
C SER A 177 -17.20 10.81 20.34
N ASP A 178 -15.87 10.80 20.39
CA ASP A 178 -15.09 12.03 20.54
C ASP A 178 -15.02 12.76 19.18
N PRO A 179 -15.65 13.95 19.06
CA PRO A 179 -15.64 14.70 17.81
C PRO A 179 -14.23 15.13 17.40
N VAL A 180 -13.30 15.34 18.33
CA VAL A 180 -11.92 15.73 18.02
C VAL A 180 -11.21 14.60 17.28
N VAL A 181 -11.37 13.37 17.76
CA VAL A 181 -10.76 12.18 17.13
C VAL A 181 -11.37 11.91 15.75
N ILE A 182 -12.70 12.00 15.64
CA ILE A 182 -13.42 11.79 14.37
C ILE A 182 -12.98 12.84 13.33
N ILE A 183 -12.95 14.12 13.70
CA ILE A 183 -12.54 15.21 12.80
C ILE A 183 -11.08 15.05 12.41
N ALA A 184 -10.19 14.75 13.35
CA ALA A 184 -8.76 14.55 13.07
C ALA A 184 -8.56 13.39 12.08
N ALA A 185 -9.17 12.24 12.33
CA ALA A 185 -9.07 11.08 11.45
C ALA A 185 -9.55 11.40 10.02
N MET A 186 -10.71 12.04 9.90
CA MET A 186 -11.28 12.39 8.60
C MET A 186 -10.42 13.40 7.84
N THR A 187 -10.01 14.49 8.51
CA THR A 187 -9.31 15.60 7.85
C THR A 187 -7.90 15.20 7.43
N SER A 188 -7.17 14.44 8.26
CA SER A 188 -5.87 13.89 7.91
C SER A 188 -5.95 12.98 6.69
N ALA A 189 -6.91 12.06 6.67
CA ALA A 189 -7.11 11.16 5.53
C ALA A 189 -7.53 11.90 4.26
N ALA A 190 -8.43 12.88 4.36
CA ALA A 190 -8.89 13.65 3.22
C ALA A 190 -7.76 14.48 2.60
N LYS A 191 -6.88 15.06 3.41
CA LYS A 191 -5.70 15.82 2.95
C LYS A 191 -4.70 14.92 2.24
N ALA A 192 -4.40 13.74 2.80
CA ALA A 192 -3.51 12.78 2.17
C ALA A 192 -4.10 12.23 0.86
N PHE A 193 -5.40 11.90 0.85
CA PHE A 193 -6.11 11.48 -0.37
C PHE A 193 -6.04 12.53 -1.48
N ALA A 194 -6.29 13.81 -1.16
CA ALA A 194 -6.22 14.89 -2.12
C ALA A 194 -4.81 15.10 -2.71
N SER A 195 -3.77 14.68 -1.99
CA SER A 195 -2.36 14.79 -2.40
C SER A 195 -1.88 13.54 -3.15
N MET A 196 -2.63 12.45 -3.10
CA MET A 196 -2.28 11.18 -3.74
C MET A 196 -2.47 11.30 -5.26
N PRO A 197 -1.48 10.98 -6.10
CA PRO A 197 -1.59 11.04 -7.56
C PRO A 197 -2.37 9.84 -8.13
N LEU A 198 -3.46 9.45 -7.47
CA LEU A 198 -4.12 8.16 -7.64
C LEU A 198 -4.55 7.91 -9.08
N ASP A 199 -5.17 8.91 -9.73
CA ASP A 199 -5.65 8.74 -11.10
C ASP A 199 -4.51 8.46 -12.09
N ARG A 200 -3.40 9.17 -11.94
CA ARG A 200 -2.21 8.98 -12.77
C ARG A 200 -1.56 7.63 -12.47
N SER A 201 -1.40 7.25 -11.21
CA SER A 201 -0.79 5.98 -10.83
C SER A 201 -1.59 4.78 -11.33
N ILE A 202 -2.92 4.85 -11.30
CA ILE A 202 -3.78 3.80 -11.87
C ILE A 202 -3.65 3.74 -13.38
N HIS A 203 -3.61 4.89 -14.07
CA HIS A 203 -3.38 4.93 -15.51
C HIS A 203 -2.04 4.27 -15.88
N ASP A 204 -0.95 4.63 -15.18
CA ASP A 204 0.37 4.07 -15.43
C ASP A 204 0.40 2.54 -15.19
N VAL A 205 -0.32 2.06 -14.17
CA VAL A 205 -0.51 0.61 -13.92
C VAL A 205 -1.31 -0.06 -15.03
N ALA A 206 -2.40 0.55 -15.49
CA ALA A 206 -3.25 -0.01 -16.54
C ALA A 206 -2.47 -0.28 -17.84
N MET A 207 -1.44 0.54 -18.12
CA MET A 207 -0.57 0.38 -19.29
C MET A 207 0.35 -0.85 -19.24
N VAL A 208 0.60 -1.40 -18.05
CA VAL A 208 1.62 -2.45 -17.84
C VAL A 208 1.08 -3.71 -17.17
N ILE A 209 -0.08 -3.67 -16.53
CA ILE A 209 -0.61 -4.76 -15.68
C ILE A 209 -0.79 -6.09 -16.43
N ASP A 210 -1.05 -6.05 -17.73
CA ASP A 210 -1.19 -7.27 -18.53
C ASP A 210 0.13 -7.97 -18.84
N ARG A 211 1.26 -7.26 -18.71
CA ARG A 211 2.62 -7.79 -18.85
C ARG A 211 3.16 -8.39 -17.56
N VAL A 212 2.41 -8.32 -16.45
CA VAL A 212 2.82 -8.89 -15.17
C VAL A 212 2.60 -10.41 -15.21
N GLU A 213 3.71 -11.16 -15.18
CA GLU A 213 3.71 -12.62 -15.11
C GLU A 213 3.84 -13.10 -13.65
N PHE A 214 2.79 -13.74 -13.12
CA PHE A 214 2.75 -14.20 -11.72
C PHE A 214 3.60 -15.44 -11.45
N ASP A 215 3.85 -16.28 -12.46
CA ASP A 215 4.66 -17.50 -12.30
C ASP A 215 6.11 -17.18 -11.91
N ALA A 216 6.63 -16.03 -12.33
CA ALA A 216 7.95 -15.54 -11.93
C ALA A 216 7.99 -15.02 -10.47
N LEU A 217 6.88 -14.48 -9.96
CA LEU A 217 6.77 -13.96 -8.59
C LEU A 217 6.50 -15.08 -7.58
N ALA A 218 5.74 -16.12 -7.96
CA ALA A 218 5.58 -17.33 -7.17
C ALA A 218 6.92 -18.07 -6.96
N ALA A 219 7.76 -18.13 -8.01
CA ALA A 219 9.10 -18.72 -7.96
C ALA A 219 10.10 -17.96 -7.06
N LEU A 220 9.83 -16.70 -6.70
CA LEU A 220 10.61 -15.94 -5.71
C LEU A 220 10.11 -16.15 -4.28
N ARG A 221 8.85 -16.59 -4.10
CA ARG A 221 8.24 -16.88 -2.79
C ARG A 221 8.74 -18.19 -2.18
N ASP A 222 9.13 -19.14 -3.02
CA ASP A 222 9.56 -20.49 -2.60
C ASP A 222 11.09 -20.66 -2.56
N ARG A 223 11.87 -19.60 -2.77
CA ARG A 223 13.32 -19.67 -2.55
C ARG A 223 13.63 -19.52 -1.05
N PRO A 224 14.33 -20.48 -0.42
CA PRO A 224 14.94 -20.22 0.87
C PRO A 224 15.92 -19.06 0.69
N TRP A 225 15.80 -18.05 1.55
CA TRP A 225 16.76 -16.95 1.61
C TRP A 225 18.15 -17.52 1.96
N PRO A 226 19.23 -17.11 1.25
CA PRO A 226 20.59 -17.58 1.53
C PRO A 226 21.10 -17.15 2.90
#